data_AF-A0A3A0EJW0-F1
#
_entry.id   AF-A0A3A0EJW0-F1
#
_cell.length_a   1.000
_cell.length_b   1.000
_cell.length_c   1.000
_cell.angle_alpha   90.00
_cell.angle_beta   90.00
_cell.angle_gamma   90.00
#
_symmetry.space_group_name_H-M   'P 1'
#
loop_
_entity.id
_entity.type
_entity.pdbx_description
1 polymer ?
#
loop_
_entity_poly.entity_id
_entity_poly.type
_entity_poly.pdbx_seq_one_letter_code
_entity_poly.pdbx_strand_id
1 'polypeptide(L)'
;MPEGAGPDRRTLLKLGAGALLALDVRVASASSIHAVRVWPARDYTRVTLELDRPLKSTQLQLSDPPRLVVDLEGLEIDLALRDLVAKIQPDDPYIERVRVGQNRPHVARIVFDLKSEVLPQVFALAPAGAYRHRLVIDLYPAVPIDPLQALLDEARTRERERLA
;
A
#
# COMPACT_ATOMS: atom_id res chain seq x y z
N MET A 1 -45.42 20.02 -57.25
CA MET A 1 -44.83 18.95 -56.44
C MET A 1 -43.32 19.19 -56.42
N PRO A 2 -42.73 19.79 -55.36
CA PRO A 2 -41.30 20.06 -55.33
C PRO A 2 -40.50 18.84 -54.82
N GLU A 3 -39.37 18.58 -55.48
CA GLU A 3 -38.38 17.55 -55.14
C GLU A 3 -37.67 17.85 -53.81
N GLY A 4 -37.49 16.82 -52.99
CA GLY A 4 -36.80 16.89 -51.71
C GLY A 4 -35.29 16.94 -51.88
N ALA A 5 -34.68 18.07 -51.50
CA ALA A 5 -33.24 18.22 -51.42
C ALA A 5 -32.67 17.37 -50.27
N GLY A 6 -31.94 16.30 -50.63
CA GLY A 6 -31.18 15.50 -49.67
C GLY A 6 -30.03 16.30 -49.03
N PRO A 7 -29.58 15.92 -47.82
CA PRO A 7 -28.60 16.69 -47.09
C PRO A 7 -27.26 16.80 -47.85
N ASP A 8 -26.75 18.03 -47.94
CA ASP A 8 -25.51 18.37 -48.65
C ASP A 8 -24.32 17.59 -48.06
N ARG A 9 -23.50 16.98 -48.93
CA ARG A 9 -22.30 16.20 -48.54
C ARG A 9 -21.35 17.02 -47.65
N ARG A 10 -21.36 18.34 -47.81
CA ARG A 10 -20.59 19.29 -46.98
C ARG A 10 -21.08 19.37 -45.54
N THR A 11 -22.36 19.12 -45.29
CA THR A 11 -22.96 19.10 -43.95
C THR A 11 -22.56 17.84 -43.19
N LEU A 12 -22.43 16.70 -43.89
CA LEU A 12 -21.98 15.43 -43.32
C LEU A 12 -20.49 15.46 -42.90
N LEU A 13 -19.63 16.15 -43.66
CA LEU A 13 -18.21 16.34 -43.32
C LEU A 13 -18.01 17.25 -42.10
N LYS A 14 -18.87 18.27 -41.91
CA LYS A 14 -18.80 19.17 -40.73
C LYS A 14 -19.25 18.46 -39.44
N LEU A 15 -20.17 17.51 -39.53
CA LEU A 15 -20.63 16.72 -38.38
C LEU A 15 -19.58 15.67 -37.93
N GLY A 16 -18.82 15.09 -38.85
CA GLY A 16 -17.74 14.14 -38.51
C GLY A 16 -16.51 14.79 -37.86
N ALA A 17 -16.15 16.01 -38.28
CA ALA A 17 -15.00 16.73 -37.75
C ALA A 17 -15.22 17.27 -36.32
N GLY A 18 -16.45 17.61 -35.95
CA GLY A 18 -16.79 18.07 -34.60
C GLY A 18 -16.81 16.95 -33.56
N ALA A 19 -17.17 15.73 -33.95
CA ALA A 19 -17.24 14.58 -33.05
C ALA A 19 -15.87 14.03 -32.60
N LEU A 20 -14.80 14.32 -33.35
CA LEU A 20 -13.44 13.87 -33.01
C LEU A 20 -12.73 14.75 -31.98
N LEU A 21 -13.25 15.96 -31.70
CA LEU A 21 -12.61 16.97 -30.83
C LEU A 21 -13.07 16.93 -29.37
N ALA A 22 -13.95 16.00 -28.99
CA ALA A 22 -14.49 15.89 -27.63
C ALA A 22 -13.99 14.63 -26.86
N LEU A 23 -12.94 13.97 -27.33
CA LEU A 23 -12.31 12.89 -26.56
C LEU A 23 -11.41 13.50 -25.48
N ASP A 24 -11.98 13.77 -24.30
CA ASP A 24 -11.22 14.09 -23.08
C ASP A 24 -10.52 12.80 -22.61
N VAL A 25 -9.40 12.46 -23.25
CA VAL A 25 -8.55 11.32 -22.88
C VAL A 25 -7.89 11.64 -21.56
N ARG A 26 -8.57 11.27 -20.47
CA ARG A 26 -8.04 11.33 -19.11
C ARG A 26 -6.97 10.26 -18.99
N VAL A 27 -5.71 10.62 -19.24
CA VAL A 27 -4.57 9.78 -18.91
C VAL A 27 -4.48 9.70 -17.39
N ALA A 28 -4.94 8.59 -16.82
CA ALA A 28 -4.72 8.30 -15.41
C ALA A 28 -3.23 8.00 -15.22
N SER A 29 -2.47 8.93 -14.64
CA SER A 29 -1.09 8.65 -14.25
C SER A 29 -1.09 7.59 -13.14
N ALA A 30 -0.13 6.67 -13.13
CA ALA A 30 0.06 5.77 -11.98
C ALA A 30 0.52 6.57 -10.76
N SER A 31 0.04 6.20 -9.56
CA SER A 31 0.58 6.71 -8.29
C SER A 31 2.07 6.40 -8.20
N SER A 32 2.84 7.24 -7.52
CA SER A 32 4.27 7.03 -7.32
C SER A 32 4.61 7.05 -5.84
N ILE A 33 5.54 6.18 -5.43
CA ILE A 33 6.02 6.14 -4.04
C ILE A 33 7.18 7.12 -3.90
N HIS A 34 7.01 8.08 -3.00
CA HIS A 34 8.02 9.04 -2.63
C HIS A 34 9.00 8.48 -1.59
N ALA A 35 8.47 7.75 -0.59
CA ALA A 35 9.29 7.16 0.46
C ALA A 35 8.62 5.94 1.08
N VAL A 36 9.44 5.03 1.59
CA VAL A 36 9.01 3.87 2.40
C VAL A 36 9.70 3.92 3.75
N ARG A 37 8.95 3.74 4.83
CA ARG A 37 9.46 3.71 6.21
C ARG A 37 8.92 2.48 6.92
N VAL A 38 9.77 1.87 7.74
CA VAL A 38 9.43 0.73 8.59
C VAL A 38 9.86 1.07 10.01
N TRP A 39 8.96 0.88 10.97
CA TRP A 39 9.20 1.05 12.39
C TRP A 39 8.89 -0.28 13.09
N PRO A 40 9.91 -1.13 13.34
CA PRO A 40 9.73 -2.36 14.10
C PRO A 40 9.71 -2.02 15.60
N ALA A 41 8.61 -2.33 16.29
CA ALA A 41 8.52 -2.20 17.73
C ALA A 41 7.70 -3.33 18.34
N ARG A 42 7.94 -3.59 19.63
CA ARG A 42 7.22 -4.62 20.38
C ARG A 42 5.72 -4.37 20.40
N ASP A 43 5.26 -3.13 20.52
CA ASP A 43 3.81 -2.86 20.59
C ASP A 43 3.12 -3.01 19.24
N TYR A 44 3.82 -2.68 18.15
CA TYR A 44 3.38 -2.87 16.76
C TYR A 44 4.53 -2.63 15.79
N THR A 45 4.47 -3.28 14.62
CA THR A 45 5.27 -2.88 13.46
C THR A 45 4.46 -1.95 12.57
N ARG A 46 5.01 -0.76 12.25
CA ARG A 46 4.39 0.18 11.30
C ARG A 46 5.16 0.25 10.01
N VAL A 47 4.46 0.05 8.91
CA VAL A 47 4.94 0.31 7.56
C VAL A 47 4.21 1.52 7.00
N THR A 48 4.94 2.48 6.45
CA THR A 48 4.37 3.70 5.86
C THR A 48 4.89 3.88 4.44
N LEU A 49 3.96 3.98 3.49
CA LEU A 49 4.22 4.36 2.11
C LEU A 49 3.79 5.82 1.93
N GLU A 50 4.74 6.69 1.61
CA GLU A 50 4.46 8.08 1.27
C GLU A 50 4.30 8.20 -0.26
N LEU A 51 3.23 8.85 -0.71
CA LEU A 51 2.74 8.82 -2.09
C LEU A 51 2.49 10.24 -2.60
N ASP A 52 2.58 10.41 -3.92
CA ASP A 52 2.26 11.67 -4.60
C ASP A 52 0.76 12.02 -4.55
N ARG A 53 -0.12 11.03 -4.38
CA ARG A 53 -1.58 11.17 -4.40
C ARG A 53 -2.28 10.18 -3.45
N PRO A 54 -3.59 10.35 -3.18
CA PRO A 54 -4.35 9.38 -2.42
C PRO A 54 -4.33 8.01 -3.11
N LEU A 55 -4.10 6.95 -2.34
CA LEU A 55 -4.04 5.58 -2.83
C LEU A 55 -5.16 4.77 -2.19
N LYS A 56 -5.92 4.05 -3.01
CA LYS A 56 -6.90 3.08 -2.52
C LYS A 56 -6.20 1.74 -2.26
N SER A 57 -6.58 1.08 -1.18
CA SER A 57 -6.05 -0.23 -0.83
C SER A 57 -7.13 -1.18 -0.37
N THR A 58 -6.96 -2.45 -0.66
CA THR A 58 -7.74 -3.54 -0.06
C THR A 58 -6.81 -4.48 0.69
N GLN A 59 -7.35 -5.15 1.71
CA GLN A 59 -6.57 -6.07 2.54
C GLN A 59 -7.27 -7.43 2.64
N LEU A 60 -6.46 -8.48 2.73
CA LEU A 60 -6.90 -9.85 2.98
C LEU A 60 -5.91 -10.49 3.96
N GLN A 61 -6.44 -11.04 5.05
CA GLN A 61 -5.65 -11.88 5.95
C GLN A 61 -5.82 -13.34 5.57
N LEU A 62 -4.72 -14.08 5.58
CA LEU A 62 -4.69 -15.52 5.37
C LEU A 62 -4.12 -16.19 6.61
N SER A 63 -4.69 -17.32 6.99
CA SER A 63 -4.14 -18.22 8.01
C SER A 63 -3.31 -19.33 7.34
N ASP A 64 -2.41 -19.95 8.09
CA ASP A 64 -1.65 -21.15 7.68
C ASP A 64 -0.80 -21.02 6.39
N PRO A 65 0.36 -20.33 6.42
CA PRO A 65 0.89 -19.49 7.52
C PRO A 65 0.24 -18.10 7.55
N PRO A 66 0.30 -17.40 8.71
CA PRO A 66 -0.30 -16.08 8.86
C PRO A 66 0.32 -15.07 7.89
N ARG A 67 -0.54 -14.45 7.08
CA ARG A 67 -0.14 -13.46 6.07
C ARG A 67 -1.12 -12.32 5.99
N LEU A 68 -0.59 -11.12 5.76
CA LEU A 68 -1.39 -9.96 5.34
C LEU A 68 -1.08 -9.65 3.87
N VAL A 69 -2.10 -9.69 3.03
CA VAL A 69 -2.05 -9.26 1.63
C VAL A 69 -2.68 -7.88 1.53
N VAL A 70 -1.95 -6.92 0.96
CA VAL A 70 -2.44 -5.56 0.69
C VAL A 70 -2.32 -5.27 -0.80
N ASP A 71 -3.45 -5.06 -1.45
CA ASP A 71 -3.51 -4.64 -2.85
C ASP A 71 -3.64 -3.12 -2.94
N LEU A 72 -2.84 -2.52 -3.82
CA LEU A 72 -2.67 -1.08 -3.99
C LEU A 72 -3.16 -0.68 -5.38
N GLU A 73 -4.33 -0.02 -5.46
CA GLU A 73 -4.96 0.33 -6.74
C GLU A 73 -4.38 1.60 -7.36
N GLY A 74 -4.15 1.58 -8.67
CA GLY A 74 -3.53 2.67 -9.41
C GLY A 74 -2.03 2.79 -9.16
N LEU A 75 -1.36 1.72 -8.72
CA LEU A 75 0.08 1.67 -8.47
C LEU A 75 0.74 0.60 -9.34
N GLU A 76 1.84 0.98 -9.99
CA GLU A 76 2.76 0.05 -10.65
C GLU A 76 3.96 -0.20 -9.73
N ILE A 77 4.54 -1.41 -9.79
CA ILE A 77 5.77 -1.69 -9.06
C ILE A 77 6.93 -0.85 -9.59
N ASP A 78 7.56 -0.10 -8.69
CA ASP A 78 8.78 0.65 -8.92
C ASP A 78 9.91 0.20 -7.97
N LEU A 79 11.07 0.87 -8.05
CA LEU A 79 12.21 0.60 -7.18
C LEU A 79 11.91 0.95 -5.71
N ALA A 80 11.17 2.04 -5.47
CA ALA A 80 10.85 2.48 -4.11
C ALA A 80 10.00 1.45 -3.36
N LEU A 81 9.06 0.80 -4.04
CA LEU A 81 8.30 -0.30 -3.46
C LEU A 81 9.15 -1.55 -3.23
N ARG A 82 10.12 -1.83 -4.10
CA ARG A 82 11.08 -2.94 -3.91
C ARG A 82 12.01 -2.68 -2.72
N ASP A 83 12.36 -1.42 -2.45
CA ASP A 83 13.16 -1.05 -1.27
C ASP A 83 12.47 -1.42 0.05
N LEU A 84 11.13 -1.56 0.06
CA LEU A 84 10.41 -2.08 1.23
C LEU A 84 10.97 -3.43 1.67
N VAL A 85 11.27 -4.32 0.72
CA VAL A 85 11.77 -5.68 0.99
C VAL A 85 13.12 -5.61 1.73
N ALA A 86 13.98 -4.67 1.33
CA ALA A 86 15.29 -4.49 1.95
C ALA A 86 15.24 -3.80 3.33
N LYS A 87 14.14 -3.14 3.67
CA LYS A 87 13.96 -2.41 4.93
C LYS A 87 13.39 -3.26 6.07
N ILE A 88 12.96 -4.48 5.78
CA ILE A 88 12.51 -5.43 6.81
C ILE A 88 13.74 -6.00 7.51
N GLN A 89 13.87 -5.73 8.80
CA GLN A 89 14.98 -6.21 9.59
C GLN A 89 14.71 -7.65 10.08
N PRO A 90 15.72 -8.52 10.18
CA PRO A 90 15.53 -9.90 10.65
C PRO A 90 14.89 -10.01 12.05
N ASP A 91 15.12 -9.00 12.90
CA ASP A 91 14.65 -8.88 14.28
C ASP A 91 13.28 -8.19 14.42
N ASP A 92 12.59 -7.89 13.31
CA ASP A 92 11.22 -7.37 13.36
C ASP A 92 10.32 -8.36 14.14
N PRO A 93 9.56 -7.92 15.15
CA PRO A 93 8.80 -8.84 16.01
C PRO A 93 7.64 -9.53 15.28
N TYR A 94 7.12 -8.93 14.20
CA TYR A 94 5.88 -9.38 13.55
C TYR A 94 6.05 -9.81 12.11
N ILE A 95 6.99 -9.21 11.37
CA ILE A 95 7.21 -9.51 9.95
C ILE A 95 8.36 -10.50 9.81
N GLU A 96 8.10 -11.66 9.18
CA GLU A 96 9.15 -12.60 8.77
C GLU A 96 9.84 -12.12 7.49
N ARG A 97 9.04 -11.74 6.49
CA ARG A 97 9.52 -11.18 5.22
C ARG A 97 8.40 -10.44 4.51
N VAL A 98 8.78 -9.60 3.55
CA VAL A 98 7.85 -8.93 2.64
C VAL A 98 8.12 -9.33 1.21
N ARG A 99 7.04 -9.55 0.46
CA ARG A 99 7.07 -9.76 -1.00
C ARG A 99 6.26 -8.66 -1.66
N VAL A 100 6.77 -8.18 -2.80
CA VAL A 100 6.06 -7.22 -3.65
C VAL A 100 5.94 -7.80 -5.05
N GLY A 101 4.74 -7.73 -5.64
CA GLY A 101 4.45 -8.28 -6.97
C GLY A 101 3.34 -7.53 -7.68
N GLN A 102 3.40 -7.43 -9.01
CA GLN A 102 2.32 -6.83 -9.79
C GLN A 102 1.20 -7.88 -9.85
N ASN A 103 0.07 -7.61 -9.19
CA ASN A 103 -1.03 -8.57 -9.12
C ASN A 103 -1.84 -8.58 -10.42
N ARG A 104 -2.08 -7.39 -10.96
CA ARG A 104 -2.76 -7.14 -12.25
C ARG A 104 -2.37 -5.74 -12.75
N PRO A 105 -2.70 -5.36 -14.00
CA PRO A 105 -2.43 -4.00 -14.48
C PRO A 105 -2.94 -2.95 -13.49
N HIS A 106 -2.08 -1.99 -13.14
CA HIS A 106 -2.37 -0.91 -12.19
C HIS A 106 -2.67 -1.35 -10.75
N VAL A 107 -2.39 -2.60 -10.38
CA VAL A 107 -2.51 -3.06 -8.97
C VAL A 107 -1.25 -3.77 -8.52
N ALA A 108 -0.45 -3.07 -7.71
CA ALA A 108 0.65 -3.66 -6.98
C ALA A 108 0.13 -4.39 -5.74
N ARG A 109 0.78 -5.49 -5.36
CA ARG A 109 0.46 -6.29 -4.19
C ARG A 109 1.66 -6.38 -3.27
N ILE A 110 1.42 -6.12 -2.00
CA ILE A 110 2.37 -6.37 -0.91
C ILE A 110 1.85 -7.56 -0.12
N VAL A 111 2.73 -8.53 0.15
CA VAL A 111 2.45 -9.66 1.02
C VAL A 111 3.43 -9.64 2.17
N PHE A 112 2.89 -9.47 3.38
CA PHE A 112 3.62 -9.63 4.63
C PHE A 112 3.46 -11.07 5.08
N ASP A 113 4.56 -11.82 5.13
CA ASP A 113 4.61 -13.10 5.83
C ASP A 113 4.87 -12.79 7.30
N LEU A 114 4.01 -13.28 8.18
CA LEU A 114 3.98 -12.88 9.59
C LEU A 114 4.55 -13.98 10.49
N LYS A 115 5.22 -13.57 11.56
CA LYS A 115 5.77 -14.48 12.59
C LYS A 115 4.69 -15.00 13.54
N SER A 116 3.61 -14.25 13.71
CA SER A 116 2.48 -14.56 14.58
C SER A 116 1.19 -13.96 14.02
N GLU A 117 0.06 -14.29 14.63
CA GLU A 117 -1.20 -13.60 14.35
C GLU A 117 -1.13 -12.13 14.78
N VAL A 118 -1.73 -11.25 13.97
CA VAL A 118 -1.74 -9.80 14.17
C VAL A 118 -3.14 -9.25 13.91
N LEU A 119 -3.41 -8.04 14.42
CA LEU A 119 -4.59 -7.24 14.14
C LEU A 119 -4.17 -6.06 13.24
N PRO A 120 -4.21 -6.22 11.91
CA PRO A 120 -3.72 -5.22 11.00
C PRO A 120 -4.68 -4.04 10.87
N GLN A 121 -4.13 -2.83 10.88
CA GLN A 121 -4.86 -1.61 10.56
C GLN A 121 -4.22 -0.95 9.33
N VAL A 122 -5.00 -0.84 8.25
CA VAL A 122 -4.56 -0.19 7.01
C VAL A 122 -5.42 1.03 6.75
N PHE A 123 -4.80 2.20 6.72
CA PHE A 123 -5.51 3.47 6.58
C PHE A 123 -4.68 4.52 5.83
N ALA A 124 -5.38 5.45 5.16
CA ALA A 124 -4.76 6.54 4.43
C ALA A 124 -4.78 7.84 5.27
N LEU A 125 -3.70 8.60 5.21
CA LEU A 125 -3.59 9.94 5.77
C LEU A 125 -3.45 10.97 4.65
N ALA A 126 -4.18 12.08 4.80
CA ALA A 126 -4.00 13.26 3.97
C ALA A 126 -2.63 13.92 4.22
N PRO A 127 -2.15 14.75 3.27
CA PRO A 127 -0.91 15.50 3.44
C PRO A 127 -0.98 16.39 4.68
N ALA A 128 0.12 16.46 5.42
CA ALA A 128 0.23 17.28 6.62
C ALA A 128 1.69 17.68 6.86
N GLY A 129 1.93 18.99 7.02
CA GLY A 129 3.29 19.53 7.16
C GLY A 129 4.15 19.21 5.94
N ALA A 130 5.31 18.60 6.17
CA ALA A 130 6.23 18.18 5.10
C ALA A 130 5.87 16.82 4.45
N TYR A 131 4.88 16.10 4.97
CA TYR A 131 4.51 14.77 4.49
C TYR A 131 3.40 14.83 3.45
N ARG A 132 3.55 14.05 2.38
CA ARG A 132 2.52 13.87 1.33
C ARG A 132 1.42 12.90 1.79
N HIS A 133 0.67 12.36 0.83
CA HIS A 133 -0.30 11.30 1.10
C HIS A 133 0.43 10.10 1.69
N ARG A 134 -0.17 9.42 2.68
CA ARG A 134 0.45 8.24 3.28
C ARG A 134 -0.53 7.10 3.35
N LEU A 135 -0.09 5.91 3.00
CA LEU A 135 -0.74 4.66 3.40
C LEU A 135 0.03 4.10 4.58
N VAL A 136 -0.66 3.91 5.69
CA VAL A 136 -0.10 3.37 6.94
C VAL A 136 -0.66 1.97 7.14
N ILE A 137 0.22 1.03 7.46
CA ILE A 137 -0.07 -0.37 7.76
C ILE A 137 0.54 -0.66 9.13
N ASP A 138 -0.31 -0.77 10.14
CA ASP A 138 0.09 -1.15 11.49
C ASP A 138 -0.23 -2.61 11.75
N LEU A 139 0.74 -3.34 12.29
CA LEU A 139 0.62 -4.74 12.66
C LEU A 139 0.70 -4.84 14.19
N TYR A 140 -0.45 -4.82 14.85
CA TYR A 140 -0.53 -5.03 16.30
C TYR A 140 -0.56 -6.53 16.61
N PRO A 141 0.03 -6.99 17.72
CA PRO A 141 -0.09 -8.39 18.11
C PRO A 141 -1.55 -8.75 18.41
N ALA A 142 -1.99 -9.94 17.98
CA ALA A 142 -3.32 -10.44 18.34
C ALA A 142 -3.43 -10.75 19.85
N VAL A 143 -2.32 -11.16 20.46
CA VAL A 143 -2.18 -11.34 21.91
C VAL A 143 -1.34 -10.19 22.45
N PRO A 144 -1.91 -9.24 23.21
CA PRO A 144 -1.17 -8.11 23.76
C PRO A 144 0.03 -8.56 24.60
N ILE A 145 1.13 -7.83 24.52
CA ILE A 145 2.29 -8.03 25.39
C ILE A 145 1.89 -7.57 26.80
N ASP A 146 2.04 -8.45 27.79
CA ASP A 146 1.89 -8.07 29.20
C ASP A 146 3.13 -7.26 29.63
N PRO A 147 2.98 -5.96 29.97
CA PRO A 147 4.11 -5.12 30.34
C PRO A 147 4.81 -5.59 31.61
N LEU A 148 4.07 -6.15 32.58
CA LEU A 148 4.67 -6.64 33.82
C LEU A 148 5.51 -7.88 33.54
N GLN A 149 4.99 -8.79 32.72
CA GLN A 149 5.73 -9.99 32.34
C GLN A 149 7.02 -9.65 31.59
N ALA A 150 6.98 -8.67 30.69
CA ALA A 150 8.17 -8.18 29.98
C ALA A 150 9.24 -7.62 30.95
N LEU A 151 8.84 -6.82 31.94
CA LEU A 151 9.76 -6.30 32.96
C LEU A 151 10.38 -7.41 33.82
N LEU A 152 9.60 -8.42 34.19
CA LEU A 152 10.09 -9.56 34.96
C LEU A 152 11.12 -10.36 34.15
N ASP A 153 10.88 -10.57 32.87
CA ASP A 153 11.80 -11.32 32.00
C ASP A 153 13.09 -10.52 31.73
N GLU A 154 13.02 -9.21 31.60
CA GLU A 154 14.21 -8.33 31.57
C GLU A 154 15.00 -8.41 32.88
N ALA A 155 14.33 -8.31 34.03
CA ALA A 155 14.98 -8.39 35.33
C ALA A 155 15.70 -9.73 35.53
N ARG A 156 15.04 -10.85 35.16
CA ARG A 156 15.62 -12.20 35.19
C ARG A 156 16.82 -12.34 34.26
N THR A 157 16.76 -11.72 33.07
CA THR A 157 17.87 -11.74 32.12
C THR A 157 19.09 -11.00 32.68
N ARG A 158 18.89 -9.80 33.22
CA ARG A 158 19.97 -9.01 33.86
C ARG A 158 20.57 -9.73 35.08
N GLU A 159 19.75 -10.41 35.87
CA GLU A 159 20.22 -11.20 37.01
C GLU A 159 21.11 -12.37 36.57
N ARG A 160 20.71 -13.10 35.51
CA ARG A 160 21.51 -14.19 34.94
C ARG A 160 22.85 -13.70 34.41
N GLU A 161 22.88 -12.56 33.73
CA GLU A 161 24.12 -11.95 33.21
C GLU A 161 25.06 -11.51 34.34
N ARG A 162 24.52 -11.09 35.49
CA ARG A 162 25.33 -10.69 36.65
C ARG A 162 25.97 -11.88 37.37
N LEU A 163 25.36 -13.06 37.25
CA LEU A 163 25.81 -14.29 37.93
C LEU A 163 26.71 -15.17 37.05
N ALA A 164 26.90 -14.81 35.77
CA ALA A 164 27.81 -15.45 34.83
C ALA A 164 29.17 -14.73 34.79
#